data_AF-A0AAU1EEJ6-F1
#
_entry.id   AF-A0AAU1EEJ6-F1
#
_cell.length_a   1.000
_cell.length_b   1.000
_cell.length_c   1.000
_cell.angle_alpha   90.00
_cell.angle_beta   90.00
_cell.angle_gamma   90.00
#
_symmetry.space_group_name_H-M   'P 1'
#
loop_
_entity.id
_entity.type
_entity.pdbx_description
1 polymer ?
#
loop_
_entity_poly.entity_id
_entity_poly.type
_entity_poly.pdbx_seq_one_letter_code
_entity_poly.pdbx_strand_id
1 'polypeptide(L)'
;MIEENGGAITADLLRFYGVDIRDLFKGTLSPRYCLALVENLPIESATYSSHIAEGDRSAMGWDRNTYVMADLIDAINVLHTTLVRANSNNPKKVKDPEPYERPGQKERVRKANTFNPFANALSASDSLDLDAGGEIKSFSISPDILKRSVKNESEGQPFTVN
;
A
#
# COMPACT_ATOMS: atom_id res chain seq x y z
N MET A 1 -22.67 0.10 -11.10
CA MET A 1 -22.43 1.57 -11.20
C MET A 1 -23.70 2.40 -11.10
N ILE A 2 -24.69 2.32 -12.01
CA ILE A 2 -25.92 3.14 -11.91
C ILE A 2 -26.92 2.59 -10.87
N GLU A 3 -27.13 1.28 -10.79
CA GLU A 3 -28.07 0.70 -9.81
C GLU A 3 -27.59 0.83 -8.36
N GLU A 4 -26.26 0.81 -8.17
CA GLU A 4 -25.63 0.87 -6.84
C GLU A 4 -25.38 2.31 -6.37
N ASN A 5 -25.07 3.25 -7.28
CA ASN A 5 -24.76 4.65 -6.96
C ASN A 5 -25.80 5.66 -7.49
N GLY A 6 -26.96 5.21 -7.99
CA GLY A 6 -27.96 6.09 -8.60
C GLY A 6 -28.43 7.24 -7.69
N GLY A 7 -28.52 6.97 -6.38
CA GLY A 7 -28.82 7.99 -5.38
C GLY A 7 -27.72 9.06 -5.24
N ALA A 8 -26.44 8.65 -5.27
CA ALA A 8 -25.31 9.57 -5.18
C ALA A 8 -25.22 10.45 -6.43
N ILE A 9 -25.40 9.88 -7.62
CA ILE A 9 -25.37 10.64 -8.89
C ILE A 9 -26.50 11.68 -8.90
N THR A 10 -27.70 11.31 -8.42
CA THR A 10 -28.83 12.24 -8.36
C THR A 10 -28.54 13.41 -7.44
N ALA A 11 -28.01 13.13 -6.25
CA ALA A 11 -27.67 14.16 -5.27
C ALA A 11 -26.57 15.10 -5.80
N ASP A 12 -25.54 14.56 -6.45
CA ASP A 12 -24.43 15.37 -6.96
C ASP A 12 -24.83 16.23 -8.15
N LEU A 13 -25.58 15.70 -9.12
CA LEU A 13 -26.04 16.48 -10.26
C LEU A 13 -26.96 17.64 -9.82
N LEU A 14 -27.79 17.40 -8.82
CA LEU A 14 -28.63 18.45 -8.25
C LEU A 14 -27.80 19.48 -7.46
N ARG A 15 -26.82 19.03 -6.68
CA ARG A 15 -25.99 19.89 -5.83
C ARG A 15 -25.05 20.80 -6.63
N PHE A 16 -24.36 20.26 -7.64
CA PHE A 16 -23.33 21.00 -8.38
C PHE A 16 -23.86 21.69 -9.63
N TYR A 17 -24.85 21.09 -10.31
CA TYR A 17 -25.35 21.59 -11.59
C TYR A 17 -26.82 22.00 -11.56
N GLY A 18 -27.56 21.70 -10.49
CA GLY A 18 -29.00 21.98 -10.40
C GLY A 18 -29.84 21.14 -11.37
N VAL A 19 -29.30 20.02 -11.87
CA VAL A 19 -29.95 19.17 -12.88
C VAL A 19 -30.50 17.92 -12.22
N ASP A 20 -31.74 17.56 -12.58
CA ASP A 20 -32.39 16.35 -12.12
C ASP A 20 -32.24 15.21 -13.15
N ILE A 21 -31.80 14.04 -12.71
CA ILE A 21 -31.67 12.84 -13.58
C ILE A 21 -33.02 12.43 -14.17
N ARG A 22 -34.13 12.71 -13.48
CA ARG A 22 -35.48 12.38 -13.97
C ARG A 22 -35.78 13.01 -15.33
N ASP A 23 -35.12 14.13 -15.65
CA ASP A 23 -35.29 14.84 -16.91
C ASP A 23 -34.67 14.07 -18.10
N LEU A 24 -33.74 13.15 -17.83
CA LEU A 24 -33.24 12.20 -18.83
C LEU A 24 -34.36 11.25 -19.29
N PHE A 25 -35.17 10.75 -18.36
CA PHE A 25 -36.26 9.83 -18.66
C PHE A 25 -37.48 10.53 -19.28
N LYS A 26 -37.66 11.83 -18.99
CA LYS A 26 -38.67 12.67 -19.66
C LYS A 26 -38.26 13.11 -21.07
N GLY A 27 -36.98 12.91 -21.45
CA GLY A 27 -36.44 13.34 -22.73
C GLY A 27 -36.10 14.83 -22.84
N THR A 28 -36.18 15.58 -21.73
CA THR A 28 -35.79 17.00 -21.69
C THR A 28 -34.27 17.18 -21.55
N LEU A 29 -33.58 16.19 -20.99
CA LEU A 29 -32.12 16.16 -20.87
C LEU A 29 -31.51 15.18 -21.88
N SER A 30 -30.53 15.65 -22.66
CA SER A 30 -29.80 14.77 -23.59
C SER A 30 -28.91 13.77 -22.83
N PRO A 31 -28.94 12.46 -23.17
CA PRO A 31 -28.06 11.47 -22.56
C PRO A 31 -26.57 11.81 -22.67
N ARG A 32 -26.14 12.36 -23.82
CA ARG A 32 -24.76 12.81 -24.02
C ARG A 32 -24.38 13.95 -23.07
N TYR A 33 -25.31 14.85 -22.83
CA TYR A 33 -25.09 15.97 -21.92
C TYR A 33 -25.02 15.50 -20.46
N CYS A 34 -25.92 14.61 -20.05
CA CYS A 34 -25.87 13.99 -18.73
C CYS A 34 -24.53 13.26 -18.50
N LEU A 35 -24.05 12.52 -19.49
CA LEU A 35 -22.77 11.83 -19.43
C LEU A 35 -21.61 12.82 -19.26
N ALA A 36 -21.60 13.91 -20.03
CA ALA A 36 -20.58 14.95 -19.89
C ALA A 36 -20.57 15.61 -18.49
N LEU A 37 -21.74 15.77 -17.86
CA LEU A 37 -21.81 16.27 -16.48
C LEU A 37 -21.21 15.26 -15.48
N VAL A 38 -21.53 13.98 -15.64
CA VAL A 38 -20.98 12.92 -14.78
C VAL A 38 -19.47 12.77 -14.95
N GLU A 39 -18.93 12.93 -16.17
CA GLU A 39 -17.48 12.88 -16.41
C GLU A 39 -16.73 14.06 -15.79
N ASN A 40 -17.37 15.23 -15.71
CA ASN A 40 -16.75 16.45 -15.18
C ASN A 40 -17.14 16.74 -13.72
N LEU A 41 -17.64 15.74 -13.00
CA LEU A 41 -18.02 15.89 -11.60
C LEU A 41 -16.78 16.21 -10.74
N PRO A 42 -16.90 17.12 -9.76
CA PRO A 42 -15.80 17.41 -8.84
C PRO A 42 -15.35 16.17 -8.06
N ILE A 43 -14.06 16.12 -7.68
CA ILE A 43 -13.50 15.02 -6.88
C ILE A 43 -14.16 14.88 -5.50
N GLU A 44 -14.75 15.96 -5.00
CA GLU A 44 -15.50 16.02 -3.74
C GLU A 44 -16.91 15.41 -3.81
N SER A 45 -17.33 14.97 -5.00
CA SER A 45 -18.67 14.45 -5.23
C SER A 45 -18.93 13.14 -4.49
N ALA A 46 -20.17 12.94 -4.05
CA ALA A 46 -20.57 11.74 -3.31
C ALA A 46 -20.34 10.47 -4.14
N THR A 47 -20.55 10.55 -5.46
CA THR A 47 -20.25 9.48 -6.43
C THR A 47 -18.78 9.11 -6.48
N TYR A 48 -17.87 10.08 -6.40
CA TYR A 48 -16.43 9.81 -6.39
C TYR A 48 -16.01 9.21 -5.03
N SER A 49 -16.58 9.70 -3.93
CA SER A 49 -16.35 9.14 -2.58
C SER A 49 -16.83 7.70 -2.45
N SER A 50 -18.00 7.36 -2.99
CA SER A 50 -18.52 5.98 -2.95
C SER A 50 -17.68 5.01 -3.78
N HIS A 51 -17.08 5.50 -4.87
CA HIS A 51 -16.14 4.74 -5.69
C HIS A 51 -14.79 4.53 -5.00
N ILE A 52 -14.23 5.56 -4.34
CA ILE A 52 -12.91 5.46 -3.68
C ILE A 52 -12.94 4.57 -2.44
N ALA A 53 -14.03 4.63 -1.66
CA ALA A 53 -14.07 4.03 -0.33
C ALA A 53 -15.00 2.82 -0.22
N GLU A 54 -15.27 2.13 -1.33
CA GLU A 54 -16.13 0.93 -1.35
C GLU A 54 -17.49 1.18 -0.65
N GLY A 55 -18.04 2.39 -0.79
CA GLY A 55 -19.32 2.78 -0.18
C GLY A 55 -19.28 3.32 1.26
N ASP A 56 -18.10 3.51 1.87
CA ASP A 56 -18.01 4.15 3.18
C ASP A 56 -18.27 5.67 3.10
N ARG A 57 -19.22 6.15 3.92
CA ARG A 57 -19.59 7.58 4.00
C ARG A 57 -18.47 8.44 4.57
N SER A 58 -17.51 7.85 5.28
CA SER A 58 -16.35 8.54 5.87
C SER A 58 -15.43 9.17 4.81
N ALA A 59 -15.57 8.77 3.55
CA ALA A 59 -14.81 9.33 2.43
C ALA A 59 -15.40 10.61 1.84
N MET A 60 -16.58 11.02 2.28
CA MET A 60 -17.23 12.23 1.78
C MET A 60 -16.53 13.49 2.33
N GLY A 61 -16.17 14.42 1.46
CA GLY A 61 -15.44 15.65 1.83
C GLY A 61 -13.91 15.59 1.71
N TRP A 62 -13.40 14.50 1.14
CA TRP A 62 -12.00 14.40 0.76
C TRP A 62 -11.74 15.11 -0.56
N ASP A 63 -11.39 16.40 -0.46
CA ASP A 63 -10.84 17.17 -1.56
C ASP A 63 -9.32 17.01 -1.65
N ARG A 64 -8.73 17.45 -2.77
CA ARG A 64 -7.30 17.67 -2.94
C ARG A 64 -6.70 18.44 -1.76
N ASN A 65 -7.35 19.50 -1.29
CA ASN A 65 -6.85 20.25 -0.14
C ASN A 65 -6.83 19.39 1.13
N THR A 66 -7.85 18.57 1.37
CA THR A 66 -7.91 17.66 2.52
C THR A 66 -6.79 16.62 2.46
N TYR A 67 -6.49 16.08 1.28
CA TYR A 67 -5.34 15.18 1.09
C TYR A 67 -4.01 15.86 1.40
N VAL A 68 -3.79 17.09 0.92
CA VAL A 68 -2.57 17.85 1.19
C VAL A 68 -2.44 18.17 2.68
N MET A 69 -3.55 18.49 3.35
CA MET A 69 -3.54 18.74 4.80
C MET A 69 -3.20 17.48 5.60
N ALA A 70 -3.73 16.32 5.20
CA ALA A 70 -3.35 15.04 5.80
C ALA A 70 -1.84 14.75 5.62
N ASP A 71 -1.29 14.98 4.43
CA ASP A 71 0.15 14.86 4.17
C ASP A 71 0.98 15.80 5.04
N LEU A 72 0.51 17.04 5.23
CA LEU A 72 1.17 18.04 6.07
C LEU A 72 1.17 17.61 7.54
N ILE A 73 0.04 17.13 8.06
CA ILE A 73 -0.08 16.63 9.44
C ILE A 73 0.88 15.46 9.66
N ASP A 74 0.94 14.52 8.72
CA ASP A 74 1.88 13.39 8.77
C ASP A 74 3.33 13.86 8.78
N ALA A 75 3.69 14.82 7.92
CA ALA A 75 5.03 15.39 7.88
C ALA A 75 5.41 16.09 9.20
N ILE A 76 4.48 16.84 9.80
CA ILE A 76 4.69 17.48 11.10
C ILE A 76 4.87 16.44 12.20
N ASN A 77 4.06 15.38 12.22
CA ASN A 77 4.18 14.32 13.21
C ASN A 77 5.53 13.60 13.09
N VAL A 78 5.99 13.34 11.86
CA VAL A 78 7.32 12.78 11.62
C VAL A 78 8.40 13.72 12.12
N LEU A 79 8.32 15.02 11.80
CA LEU A 79 9.29 16.01 12.27
C LEU A 79 9.32 16.12 13.80
N HIS A 80 8.15 16.10 14.46
CA HIS A 80 8.07 16.15 15.91
C HIS A 80 8.69 14.90 16.55
N THR A 81 8.37 13.71 16.03
CA THR A 81 8.94 12.46 16.54
C THR A 81 10.45 12.35 16.29
N THR A 82 10.97 12.88 15.18
CA THR A 82 12.42 12.92 14.96
C THR A 82 13.14 13.82 15.95
N LEU A 83 12.57 15.00 16.27
CA LEU A 83 13.10 15.90 17.29
C LEU A 83 13.07 15.27 18.69
N VAL A 84 11.94 14.64 19.06
CA VAL A 84 11.82 13.93 20.34
C VAL A 84 12.83 12.79 20.43
N ARG A 85 13.02 12.03 19.34
CA ARG A 85 13.99 10.95 19.26
C ARG A 85 15.42 11.46 19.47
N ALA A 86 15.79 12.58 18.85
CA ALA A 86 17.10 13.20 18.99
C ALA A 86 17.38 13.69 20.43
N ASN A 87 16.36 14.20 21.11
CA ASN A 87 16.48 14.74 22.48
C ASN A 87 16.23 13.71 23.58
N SER A 88 15.91 12.45 23.23
CA SER A 88 15.63 11.40 24.22
C SER A 88 16.86 10.59 24.56
N ASN A 89 16.99 10.19 25.82
CA ASN A 89 18.05 9.26 26.25
C ASN A 89 17.88 7.85 25.65
N ASN A 90 16.69 7.51 25.17
CA ASN A 90 16.35 6.19 24.61
C ASN A 90 15.64 6.32 23.24
N PRO A 91 16.39 6.64 22.16
CA PRO A 91 15.81 6.94 20.85
C PRO A 91 15.02 5.76 20.25
N LYS A 92 15.41 4.52 20.58
CA LYS A 92 14.77 3.29 20.07
C LYS A 92 13.38 3.04 20.65
N LYS A 93 13.00 3.67 21.76
CA LYS A 93 11.68 3.50 22.38
C LYS A 93 10.63 4.47 21.84
N VAL A 94 11.04 5.49 21.09
CA VAL A 94 10.12 6.46 20.48
C VAL A 94 9.42 5.80 19.31
N LYS A 95 8.11 5.59 19.45
CA LYS A 95 7.25 5.03 18.40
C LYS A 95 7.15 6.00 17.23
N ASP A 96 7.16 5.45 16.02
CA ASP A 96 6.85 6.24 14.83
C ASP A 96 5.37 6.65 14.88
N PRO A 97 5.03 7.84 14.38
CA PRO A 97 3.65 8.30 14.36
C PRO A 97 2.82 7.43 13.41
N GLU A 98 1.58 7.17 13.81
CA GLU A 98 0.61 6.53 12.94
C GLU A 98 0.16 7.55 11.88
N PRO A 99 0.17 7.17 10.58
CA PRO A 99 -0.32 8.06 9.52
C PRO A 99 -1.79 8.41 9.73
N TYR A 100 -2.18 9.61 9.31
CA TYR A 100 -3.56 10.04 9.32
C TYR A 100 -4.43 9.12 8.45
N GLU A 101 -5.65 8.80 8.92
CA GLU A 101 -6.57 7.90 8.24
C GLU A 101 -7.05 8.53 6.92
N ARG A 102 -6.79 7.86 5.79
CA ARG A 102 -7.17 8.32 4.44
C ARG A 102 -8.13 7.33 3.77
N PRO A 103 -9.16 7.80 3.05
CA PRO A 103 -10.06 6.95 2.30
C PRO A 103 -9.31 6.16 1.24
N GLY A 104 -9.65 4.88 1.11
CA GLY A 104 -9.05 3.97 0.14
C GLY A 104 -7.66 3.47 0.51
N GLN A 105 -7.00 4.00 1.55
CA GLN A 105 -5.80 3.36 2.10
C GLN A 105 -6.22 2.24 3.05
N LYS A 106 -6.22 1.01 2.54
CA LYS A 106 -6.19 -0.19 3.38
C LYS A 106 -4.90 -0.11 4.21
N GLU A 107 -5.04 -0.25 5.53
CA GLU A 107 -3.93 -0.22 6.49
C GLU A 107 -2.77 -1.05 5.91
N ARG A 108 -1.59 -0.42 5.73
CA ARG A 108 -0.42 -1.17 5.28
C ARG A 108 -0.02 -2.09 6.42
N VAL A 109 -0.61 -3.28 6.46
CA VAL A 109 -0.16 -4.36 7.32
C VAL A 109 1.33 -4.50 7.06
N ARG A 110 2.15 -4.12 8.04
CA ARG A 110 3.59 -4.30 7.97
C ARG A 110 3.81 -5.80 7.87
N LYS A 111 3.91 -6.33 6.64
CA LYS A 111 4.35 -7.69 6.43
C LYS A 111 5.73 -7.75 7.07
N ALA A 112 5.83 -8.47 8.19
CA ALA A 112 7.11 -8.76 8.80
C ALA A 112 7.99 -9.29 7.67
N ASN A 113 9.10 -8.61 7.39
CA ASN A 113 10.04 -9.02 6.37
C ASN A 113 10.76 -10.28 6.89
N THR A 114 10.06 -11.41 6.87
CA THR A 114 10.57 -12.74 7.18
C THR A 114 11.30 -13.31 5.96
N PHE A 115 12.11 -12.48 5.31
CA PHE A 115 13.11 -12.96 4.37
C PHE A 115 14.47 -12.48 4.84
N ASN A 116 14.87 -12.93 6.02
CA ASN A 116 16.26 -12.87 6.43
C ASN A 116 16.91 -14.24 6.09
N PRO A 117 17.75 -14.31 5.04
CA PRO A 117 18.36 -15.57 4.62
C PRO A 117 19.24 -16.19 5.71
N PHE A 118 19.81 -15.38 6.60
CA PHE A 118 20.62 -15.86 7.73
C PHE A 118 19.78 -16.47 8.85
N ALA A 119 18.60 -15.93 9.13
CA ALA A 119 17.70 -16.52 10.13
C ALA A 119 17.22 -17.92 9.69
N ASN A 120 16.96 -18.08 8.38
CA ASN A 120 16.57 -19.38 7.82
C ASN A 120 17.72 -20.39 7.80
N ALA A 121 18.94 -19.93 7.50
CA ALA A 121 20.14 -20.78 7.55
C ALA A 121 20.46 -21.24 8.99
N LEU A 122 20.29 -20.38 9.99
CA LEU A 122 20.52 -20.73 11.40
C LEU A 122 19.47 -21.73 11.91
N SER A 123 18.21 -21.58 11.55
CA SER A 123 17.17 -22.58 11.87
C SER A 123 17.37 -23.90 11.13
N ALA A 124 17.99 -23.88 9.94
CA ALA A 124 18.30 -25.10 9.19
C ALA A 124 19.53 -25.84 9.74
N SER A 125 20.45 -25.15 10.43
CA SER A 125 21.62 -25.76 11.05
C SER A 125 21.36 -26.45 12.39
N ASP A 126 20.18 -26.27 13.00
CA ASP A 126 19.81 -26.90 14.28
C ASP A 126 19.51 -28.41 14.16
N SER A 127 19.41 -28.97 12.93
CA SER A 127 19.40 -30.42 12.72
C SER A 127 20.83 -30.97 12.72
N LEU A 128 21.46 -31.01 13.89
CA LEU A 128 22.73 -31.72 14.09
C LEU A 128 22.42 -33.16 14.51
N ASP A 129 22.66 -34.12 13.62
CA ASP A 129 22.69 -35.54 13.99
C ASP A 129 23.98 -35.79 14.80
N LEU A 130 23.86 -35.74 16.13
CA LEU A 130 24.94 -36.01 17.07
C LEU A 130 24.98 -37.51 17.42
N ASP A 131 26.13 -38.15 17.22
CA ASP A 131 26.37 -39.48 17.76
C ASP A 131 26.60 -39.42 19.28
N ALA A 132 26.39 -40.53 19.98
CA ALA A 132 26.52 -40.66 21.44
C ALA A 132 27.91 -40.29 22.05
N GLY A 133 28.87 -39.86 21.23
CA GLY A 133 30.19 -39.37 21.63
C GLY A 133 30.48 -37.88 21.33
N GLY A 134 29.53 -37.14 20.73
CA GLY A 134 29.65 -35.68 20.59
C GLY A 134 30.60 -35.14 19.51
N GLU A 135 31.00 -35.95 18.52
CA GLU A 135 31.81 -35.47 17.38
C GLU A 135 30.98 -35.23 16.11
N ILE A 136 31.24 -34.09 15.44
CA ILE A 136 30.55 -33.65 14.23
C ILE A 136 31.18 -34.35 13.00
N LYS A 137 30.48 -35.31 12.40
CA LYS A 137 31.02 -36.10 11.27
C LYS A 137 31.00 -35.39 9.92
N SER A 138 30.01 -34.54 9.65
CA SER A 138 29.94 -33.78 8.40
C SER A 138 28.83 -32.73 8.43
N PHE A 139 29.01 -31.63 7.68
CA PHE A 139 27.95 -30.69 7.38
C PHE A 139 27.16 -31.18 6.16
N SER A 140 25.88 -31.53 6.35
CA SER A 140 24.98 -31.87 5.25
C SER A 140 24.53 -30.60 4.53
N ILE A 141 25.24 -30.23 3.47
CA ILE A 141 24.83 -29.12 2.60
C ILE A 141 23.58 -29.57 1.83
N SER A 142 22.49 -28.79 1.89
CA SER A 142 21.25 -29.12 1.17
C SER A 142 21.51 -29.30 -0.34
N PRO A 143 20.87 -30.30 -0.99
CA PRO A 143 21.15 -30.67 -2.37
C PRO A 143 20.93 -29.53 -3.38
N ASP A 144 20.09 -28.55 -3.05
CA ASP A 144 19.83 -27.38 -3.90
C ASP A 144 20.97 -26.36 -3.91
N ILE A 145 21.79 -26.31 -2.85
CA ILE A 145 22.99 -25.45 -2.79
C ILE A 145 24.09 -26.07 -3.65
N LEU A 146 24.26 -27.39 -3.59
CA LEU A 146 25.20 -28.14 -4.44
C LEU A 146 24.89 -27.97 -5.93
N LYS A 147 23.61 -28.02 -6.33
CA LYS A 147 23.18 -27.79 -7.72
C LYS A 147 23.50 -26.39 -8.26
N ARG A 148 23.58 -25.37 -7.40
CA ARG A 148 23.99 -24.01 -7.81
C ARG A 148 25.49 -23.90 -8.04
N SER A 149 26.30 -24.62 -7.25
CA SER A 149 27.76 -24.62 -7.39
C SER A 149 28.24 -25.24 -8.70
N VAL A 150 27.56 -26.28 -9.18
CA VAL A 150 27.99 -27.03 -10.39
C VAL A 150 27.69 -26.25 -11.68
N LYS A 151 26.78 -25.27 -11.66
CA LYS A 151 26.33 -24.57 -12.88
C LYS A 151 27.25 -23.44 -13.36
N ASN A 152 28.27 -23.06 -12.57
CA ASN A 152 29.19 -21.95 -12.90
C ASN A 152 30.60 -22.40 -13.34
N GLU A 153 30.80 -23.67 -13.70
CA GLU A 153 31.97 -24.07 -14.49
C GLU A 153 31.71 -23.81 -15.98
N SER A 154 31.37 -22.57 -16.34
CA SER A 154 31.55 -22.10 -17.72
C SER A 154 32.98 -21.60 -17.83
N GLU A 155 33.76 -22.22 -18.70
CA GLU A 155 35.12 -21.87 -19.12
C GLU A 155 35.40 -20.37 -18.96
N GLY A 156 36.17 -20.02 -17.93
CA GLY A 156 36.62 -18.64 -17.72
C GLY A 156 37.52 -18.23 -18.88
N GLN A 157 37.03 -17.36 -19.76
CA GLN A 157 37.91 -16.68 -20.69
C GLN A 157 38.95 -15.88 -19.90
N PRO A 158 40.25 -15.97 -20.22
CA PRO A 158 41.26 -15.17 -19.56
C PRO A 158 41.01 -13.70 -19.85
N PHE A 159 40.92 -12.92 -18.77
CA PHE A 159 40.85 -11.48 -18.83
C PHE A 159 42.13 -10.95 -19.50
N THR A 160 41.98 -10.26 -20.63
CA THR A 160 43.07 -9.51 -21.27
C THR A 160 42.91 -8.03 -20.89
N VAL A 161 43.98 -7.47 -20.34
CA VAL A 161 44.11 -6.02 -20.10
C VAL A 161 44.59 -5.38 -21.39
N ASN A 162 43.82 -4.44 -21.92
CA ASN A 162 44.33 -3.38 -22.80
C ASN A 162 44.46 -2.09 -21.98
#